data_AF-R6MJW4-F1
#
_entry.id   AF-R6MJW4-F1
#
_cell.length_a   1.000
_cell.length_b   1.000
_cell.length_c   1.000
_cell.angle_alpha   90.00
_cell.angle_beta   90.00
_cell.angle_gamma   90.00
#
_symmetry.space_group_name_H-M   'P 1'
#
loop_
_entity.id
_entity.type
_entity.pdbx_description
1 polymer ?
#
loop_
_entity_poly.entity_id
_entity_poly.type
_entity_poly.pdbx_seq_one_letter_code
_entity_poly.pdbx_strand_id
1 'polypeptide(L)'
;MFDEVYNKHVYELEKNFADLFGDWVTTSKEAIFQLNFALNSPSCFNRASNRFSPTGSTPGVCWSTYRATKAAYDMHQGTYPGDPRIAATFLTAHRDRGGNNKPEPKAQVGDKPSANDSVYYYPYFTYTVQLDTKKVNGKDVAVYDSIYKNGKAVAAKQYVGRLPYEKFKDPTNPDLNYLNNLNEADGKTPQEKAYIKALKGIQKKYAESGNQMAWPAHMKLYDPNQQGTSSHKNLMVYRYAEMLLLMADVYNELGDTQKAIELVEEVLKRARKSAGGNGVEPKAWSPQLTKDQVSEKIYFEFLFELDGEPSMYELLRIKGTEYLKKALQYHNNHEFTKASDAYYKTAAQKWTDRLYNEGNLTEDFLKKNLLLPIPDTERDANPGITDNNFGY
;
A
#
# COMPACT_ATOMS: atom_id res chain seq x y z
N MET A 1 -15.36 -26.82 -13.70
CA MET A 1 -15.96 -25.52 -14.09
C MET A 1 -14.87 -24.51 -14.44
N PHE A 2 -13.82 -24.30 -13.62
CA PHE A 2 -12.70 -23.41 -13.99
C PHE A 2 -11.91 -23.88 -15.21
N ASP A 3 -11.62 -25.17 -15.34
CA ASP A 3 -10.86 -25.72 -16.48
C ASP A 3 -11.52 -25.40 -17.83
N GLU A 4 -12.85 -25.45 -17.90
CA GLU A 4 -13.58 -25.12 -19.12
C GLU A 4 -13.44 -23.64 -19.49
N VAL A 5 -13.55 -22.74 -18.50
CA VAL A 5 -13.37 -21.29 -18.72
C VAL A 5 -11.92 -20.98 -19.12
N TYR A 6 -10.97 -21.57 -18.41
CA TYR A 6 -9.53 -21.42 -18.66
C TYR A 6 -9.15 -21.91 -20.07
N ASN A 7 -9.57 -23.13 -20.44
CA ASN A 7 -9.25 -23.73 -21.75
C ASN A 7 -9.93 -23.03 -22.93
N LYS A 8 -11.07 -22.36 -22.71
CA LYS A 8 -11.75 -21.56 -23.75
C LYS A 8 -11.10 -20.20 -23.99
N HIS A 9 -10.17 -19.76 -23.14
CA HIS A 9 -9.51 -18.45 -23.24
C HIS A 9 -10.51 -17.29 -23.36
N VAL A 10 -11.61 -17.35 -22.63
CA VAL A 10 -12.66 -16.30 -22.65
C VAL A 10 -12.17 -15.00 -21.98
N TYR A 11 -11.29 -15.14 -20.99
CA TYR A 11 -10.66 -14.05 -20.26
C TYR A 11 -9.14 -14.16 -20.42
N GLU A 12 -8.45 -13.03 -20.30
CA GLU A 12 -6.98 -12.94 -20.38
C GLU A 12 -6.46 -11.91 -19.38
N LEU A 13 -5.22 -12.09 -18.89
CA LEU A 13 -4.56 -11.09 -18.07
C LEU A 13 -4.25 -9.84 -18.91
N GLU A 14 -4.51 -8.65 -18.36
CA GLU A 14 -4.05 -7.40 -18.92
C GLU A 14 -2.53 -7.39 -19.02
N LYS A 15 -2.02 -6.87 -20.13
CA LYS A 15 -0.57 -6.83 -20.40
C LYS A 15 0.18 -6.02 -19.36
N ASN A 16 -0.35 -4.85 -18.99
CA ASN A 16 0.17 -4.05 -17.89
C ASN A 16 -0.84 -4.04 -16.76
N PHE A 17 -0.39 -4.45 -15.56
CA PHE A 17 -1.24 -4.49 -14.37
C PHE A 17 -1.91 -3.14 -14.05
N ALA A 18 -1.20 -2.02 -14.22
CA ALA A 18 -1.72 -0.69 -13.91
C ALA A 18 -2.90 -0.28 -14.81
N ASP A 19 -3.03 -0.85 -16.01
CA ASP A 19 -4.09 -0.51 -16.96
C ASP A 19 -5.48 -0.95 -16.44
N LEU A 20 -5.53 -1.94 -15.53
CA LEU A 20 -6.75 -2.38 -14.83
C LEU A 20 -7.40 -1.25 -14.01
N PHE A 21 -6.58 -0.31 -13.52
CA PHE A 21 -7.00 0.70 -12.56
C PHE A 21 -7.00 2.10 -13.16
N GLY A 22 -7.07 2.21 -14.49
CA GLY A 22 -7.29 3.47 -15.19
C GLY A 22 -8.66 4.09 -14.92
N ASP A 23 -8.86 5.33 -15.37
CA ASP A 23 -10.19 5.94 -15.39
C ASP A 23 -11.03 5.29 -16.49
N TRP A 24 -12.32 5.01 -16.23
CA TRP A 24 -13.27 4.46 -17.20
C TRP A 24 -12.91 3.12 -17.85
N VAL A 25 -12.11 2.29 -17.20
CA VAL A 25 -11.83 0.93 -17.68
C VAL A 25 -13.14 0.15 -17.76
N THR A 26 -13.53 -0.29 -18.96
CA THR A 26 -14.81 -0.99 -19.22
C THR A 26 -14.66 -2.21 -20.14
N THR A 27 -13.52 -2.32 -20.82
CA THR A 27 -13.29 -3.33 -21.86
C THR A 27 -12.18 -4.30 -21.51
N SER A 28 -11.71 -4.29 -20.26
CA SER A 28 -10.65 -5.20 -19.83
C SER A 28 -11.14 -6.64 -19.93
N LYS A 29 -10.40 -7.47 -20.64
CA LYS A 29 -10.68 -8.92 -20.70
C LYS A 29 -10.25 -9.67 -19.45
N GLU A 30 -9.58 -9.00 -18.52
CA GLU A 30 -9.30 -9.55 -17.21
C GLU A 30 -10.51 -9.41 -16.29
N ALA A 31 -11.40 -8.45 -16.52
CA ALA A 31 -12.61 -8.26 -15.73
C ALA A 31 -13.65 -9.34 -16.02
N ILE A 32 -13.96 -10.18 -15.02
CA ILE A 32 -15.01 -11.20 -15.11
C ILE A 32 -16.34 -10.62 -14.60
N PHE A 33 -16.31 -9.95 -13.44
CA PHE A 33 -17.43 -9.20 -12.90
C PHE A 33 -16.97 -7.78 -12.55
N GLN A 34 -17.63 -6.77 -13.12
CA GLN A 34 -17.28 -5.37 -12.93
C GLN A 34 -18.52 -4.51 -12.72
N LEU A 35 -18.42 -3.57 -11.77
CA LEU A 35 -19.40 -2.50 -11.57
C LEU A 35 -18.94 -1.26 -12.31
N ASN A 36 -19.76 -0.84 -13.28
CA ASN A 36 -19.55 0.40 -14.03
C ASN A 36 -20.35 1.52 -13.39
N PHE A 37 -19.68 2.63 -13.08
CA PHE A 37 -20.30 3.79 -12.45
C PHE A 37 -20.45 4.93 -13.45
N ALA A 38 -21.38 5.85 -13.19
CA ALA A 38 -21.47 7.12 -13.90
C ALA A 38 -21.13 8.26 -12.93
N LEU A 39 -20.42 9.28 -13.41
CA LEU A 39 -20.05 10.45 -12.58
C LEU A 39 -21.26 11.21 -12.04
N ASN A 40 -22.25 11.41 -12.91
CA ASN A 40 -23.37 12.34 -12.71
C ASN A 40 -24.66 11.64 -12.31
N SER A 41 -24.59 10.38 -11.84
CA SER A 41 -25.78 9.66 -11.37
C SER A 41 -26.19 10.17 -9.98
N PRO A 42 -27.47 10.51 -9.76
CA PRO A 42 -27.95 10.92 -8.45
C PRO A 42 -28.06 9.76 -7.45
N SER A 43 -28.00 8.50 -7.92
CA SER A 43 -28.18 7.29 -7.09
C SER A 43 -27.01 6.30 -7.15
N CYS A 44 -26.23 6.27 -8.23
CA CYS A 44 -25.20 5.25 -8.45
C CYS A 44 -23.90 5.85 -9.00
N PHE A 45 -23.02 6.30 -8.10
CA PHE A 45 -21.70 6.83 -8.44
C PHE A 45 -20.63 6.31 -7.46
N ASN A 46 -19.37 6.30 -7.91
CA ASN A 46 -18.26 5.79 -7.12
C ASN A 46 -17.67 6.88 -6.21
N ARG A 47 -17.53 6.60 -4.90
CA ARG A 47 -16.84 7.48 -3.93
C ARG A 47 -15.47 6.95 -3.49
N ALA A 48 -14.90 5.97 -4.17
CA ALA A 48 -13.63 5.37 -3.78
C ALA A 48 -12.51 6.41 -3.69
N SER A 49 -12.27 7.21 -4.72
CA SER A 49 -11.22 8.25 -4.64
C SER A 49 -11.50 9.26 -3.53
N ASN A 50 -12.76 9.65 -3.30
CA ASN A 50 -13.14 10.53 -2.19
C ASN A 50 -12.72 9.97 -0.82
N ARG A 51 -12.82 8.65 -0.61
CA ARG A 51 -12.51 8.00 0.67
C ARG A 51 -11.06 7.56 0.81
N PHE A 52 -10.44 7.08 -0.26
CA PHE A 52 -9.13 6.43 -0.21
C PHE A 52 -7.98 7.36 -0.64
N SER A 53 -8.27 8.39 -1.45
CA SER A 53 -7.23 9.30 -1.92
C SER A 53 -6.82 10.30 -0.83
N PRO A 54 -5.55 10.78 -0.87
CA PRO A 54 -5.13 11.80 0.06
C PRO A 54 -5.87 13.12 -0.07
N THR A 55 -6.05 13.81 1.04
CA THR A 55 -6.63 15.15 1.07
C THR A 55 -5.80 16.11 0.22
N GLY A 56 -6.45 16.85 -0.68
CA GLY A 56 -5.77 17.80 -1.57
C GLY A 56 -4.88 17.16 -2.64
N SER A 57 -5.08 15.89 -2.98
CA SER A 57 -4.34 15.22 -4.06
C SER A 57 -5.02 15.30 -5.43
N THR A 58 -6.34 15.47 -5.46
CA THR A 58 -7.15 15.54 -6.68
C THR A 58 -7.86 16.90 -6.80
N PRO A 59 -8.46 17.23 -7.97
CA PRO A 59 -9.31 18.40 -8.13
C PRO A 59 -10.56 18.41 -7.24
N GLY A 60 -10.99 17.24 -6.76
CA GLY A 60 -12.20 17.08 -5.96
C GLY A 60 -11.98 17.16 -4.45
N VAL A 61 -12.88 16.51 -3.71
CA VAL A 61 -12.85 16.38 -2.25
C VAL A 61 -12.35 14.99 -1.88
N CYS A 62 -11.24 14.90 -1.17
CA CYS A 62 -10.68 13.63 -0.67
C CYS A 62 -10.47 13.69 0.85
N TRP A 63 -10.66 12.56 1.53
CA TRP A 63 -10.72 12.49 3.00
C TRP A 63 -9.62 11.63 3.63
N SER A 64 -8.81 10.90 2.85
CA SER A 64 -7.76 10.03 3.41
C SER A 64 -8.26 9.00 4.44
N THR A 65 -9.53 8.58 4.35
CA THR A 65 -10.20 7.77 5.39
C THR A 65 -9.56 6.40 5.55
N TYR A 66 -9.20 5.77 4.43
CA TYR A 66 -8.58 4.45 4.40
C TYR A 66 -7.20 4.53 3.77
N ARG A 67 -6.24 3.85 4.39
CA ARG A 67 -4.82 3.82 4.01
C ARG A 67 -4.31 2.40 4.09
N ALA A 68 -3.29 2.10 3.28
CA ALA A 68 -2.59 0.84 3.39
C ALA A 68 -1.65 0.88 4.60
N THR A 69 -1.50 -0.25 5.29
CA THR A 69 -0.55 -0.35 6.41
C THR A 69 0.89 -0.29 5.87
N LYS A 70 1.82 0.19 6.69
CA LYS A 70 3.26 0.14 6.35
C LYS A 70 3.70 -1.32 6.15
N ALA A 71 3.23 -2.22 7.01
CA ALA A 71 3.52 -3.64 6.92
C ALA A 71 3.08 -4.26 5.58
N ALA A 72 1.92 -3.90 5.02
CA ALA A 72 1.50 -4.39 3.71
C ALA A 72 2.43 -3.89 2.59
N TYR A 73 2.77 -2.60 2.61
CA TYR A 73 3.74 -2.04 1.66
C TYR A 73 5.11 -2.74 1.77
N ASP A 74 5.63 -2.89 2.99
CA ASP A 74 6.95 -3.46 3.24
C ASP A 74 7.01 -4.94 2.91
N MET A 75 5.93 -5.69 3.18
CA MET A 75 5.80 -7.07 2.74
C MET A 75 5.92 -7.15 1.21
N HIS A 76 5.18 -6.33 0.45
CA HIS A 76 5.26 -6.35 -1.01
C HIS A 76 6.65 -5.92 -1.52
N GLN A 77 7.17 -4.79 -1.03
CA GLN A 77 8.47 -4.24 -1.42
C GLN A 77 9.65 -5.14 -1.04
N GLY A 78 9.58 -5.80 0.10
CA GLY A 78 10.61 -6.69 0.61
C GLY A 78 10.59 -8.06 -0.05
N THR A 79 9.40 -8.59 -0.36
CA THR A 79 9.25 -9.86 -1.06
C THR A 79 9.58 -9.74 -2.55
N TYR A 80 9.10 -8.68 -3.22
CA TYR A 80 9.30 -8.47 -4.66
C TYR A 80 9.89 -7.08 -4.96
N PRO A 81 11.17 -6.84 -4.67
CA PRO A 81 11.80 -5.54 -4.92
C PRO A 81 11.79 -5.18 -6.41
N GLY A 82 11.14 -4.04 -6.72
CA GLY A 82 11.01 -3.54 -8.09
C GLY A 82 9.85 -4.15 -8.88
N ASP A 83 8.95 -4.87 -8.20
CA ASP A 83 7.65 -5.29 -8.76
C ASP A 83 6.83 -4.05 -9.15
N PRO A 84 6.41 -3.92 -10.43
CA PRO A 84 5.63 -2.78 -10.89
C PRO A 84 4.26 -2.66 -10.21
N ARG A 85 3.71 -3.75 -9.65
CA ARG A 85 2.45 -3.73 -8.93
C ARG A 85 2.50 -2.81 -7.71
N ILE A 86 3.66 -2.65 -7.07
CA ILE A 86 3.83 -1.77 -5.90
C ILE A 86 3.38 -0.33 -6.23
N ALA A 87 3.81 0.20 -7.38
CA ALA A 87 3.45 1.56 -7.79
C ALA A 87 1.97 1.69 -8.23
N ALA A 88 1.37 0.61 -8.72
CA ALA A 88 -0.04 0.55 -9.08
C ALA A 88 -0.97 0.34 -7.87
N THR A 89 -0.45 -0.25 -6.80
CA THR A 89 -1.16 -0.53 -5.55
C THR A 89 -1.05 0.63 -4.56
N PHE A 90 0.14 1.20 -4.38
CA PHE A 90 0.44 2.17 -3.33
C PHE A 90 0.79 3.55 -3.88
N LEU A 91 -0.04 4.55 -3.57
CA LEU A 91 0.23 5.95 -3.86
C LEU A 91 1.19 6.49 -2.79
N THR A 92 2.43 6.75 -3.19
CA THR A 92 3.51 7.21 -2.30
C THR A 92 3.91 8.67 -2.50
N ALA A 93 3.41 9.33 -3.56
CA ALA A 93 3.59 10.77 -3.75
C ALA A 93 2.49 11.37 -4.62
N HIS A 94 2.20 12.66 -4.44
CA HIS A 94 1.34 13.43 -5.35
C HIS A 94 1.72 14.92 -5.36
N ARG A 95 1.30 15.66 -6.39
CA ARG A 95 1.51 17.12 -6.49
C ARG A 95 0.63 17.87 -5.49
N ASP A 96 1.22 18.69 -4.63
CA ASP A 96 0.46 19.42 -3.61
C ASP A 96 -0.49 20.44 -4.25
N ARG A 97 -1.80 20.33 -3.99
CA ARG A 97 -2.82 21.29 -4.47
C ARG A 97 -3.18 22.35 -3.42
N GLY A 98 -2.72 22.21 -2.18
CA GLY A 98 -3.01 23.12 -1.07
C GLY A 98 -4.39 22.97 -0.45
N GLY A 99 -5.13 21.92 -0.81
CA GLY A 99 -6.43 21.59 -0.24
C GLY A 99 -7.38 20.95 -1.26
N ASN A 100 -8.56 20.56 -0.77
CA ASN A 100 -9.64 20.04 -1.62
C ASN A 100 -10.22 21.14 -2.53
N ASN A 101 -10.87 20.72 -3.62
CA ASN A 101 -11.52 21.61 -4.60
C ASN A 101 -10.55 22.60 -5.27
N LYS A 102 -9.33 22.13 -5.57
CA LYS A 102 -8.29 22.91 -6.24
C LYS A 102 -8.04 22.32 -7.64
N PRO A 103 -8.50 22.97 -8.71
CA PRO A 103 -8.46 22.39 -10.07
C PRO A 103 -7.03 22.12 -10.53
N GLU A 104 -6.10 22.99 -10.14
CA GLU A 104 -4.68 22.87 -10.44
C GLU A 104 -3.85 22.65 -9.16
N PRO A 105 -2.72 21.92 -9.27
CA PRO A 105 -1.70 21.93 -8.23
C PRO A 105 -1.16 23.33 -7.90
N LYS A 106 -0.51 23.46 -6.75
CA LYS A 106 0.28 24.65 -6.43
C LYS A 106 1.29 24.91 -7.55
N ALA A 107 1.48 26.19 -7.83
CA ALA A 107 2.51 26.64 -8.76
C ALA A 107 3.87 26.08 -8.31
N GLN A 108 4.66 25.61 -9.27
CA GLN A 108 6.00 25.13 -8.98
C GLN A 108 6.86 26.22 -8.31
N VAL A 109 7.60 25.79 -7.29
CA VAL A 109 8.44 26.67 -6.48
C VAL A 109 9.64 27.16 -7.30
N GLY A 110 10.30 26.28 -8.04
CA GLY A 110 11.47 26.60 -8.86
C GLY A 110 11.18 26.72 -10.35
N ASP A 111 12.25 26.86 -11.14
CA ASP A 111 12.20 26.87 -12.61
C ASP A 111 11.81 25.50 -13.20
N LYS A 112 12.01 24.42 -12.44
CA LYS A 112 11.65 23.04 -12.81
C LYS A 112 10.89 22.37 -11.66
N PRO A 113 10.01 21.40 -11.96
CA PRO A 113 9.34 20.60 -10.94
C PRO A 113 10.32 19.93 -9.98
N SER A 114 10.00 19.92 -8.69
CA SER A 114 10.85 19.31 -7.66
C SER A 114 10.03 18.72 -6.49
N ALA A 115 10.74 18.14 -5.52
CA ALA A 115 10.14 17.64 -4.28
C ALA A 115 9.44 18.74 -3.48
N ASN A 116 9.84 20.01 -3.63
CA ASN A 116 9.20 21.15 -2.97
C ASN A 116 7.72 21.32 -3.34
N ASP A 117 7.30 20.71 -4.45
CA ASP A 117 5.96 20.86 -4.98
C ASP A 117 5.05 19.64 -4.71
N SER A 118 5.55 18.63 -4.01
CA SER A 118 4.89 17.33 -3.87
C SER A 118 4.82 16.89 -2.41
N VAL A 119 3.81 16.11 -2.09
CA VAL A 119 3.66 15.41 -0.82
C VAL A 119 4.17 13.99 -0.99
N TYR A 120 4.94 13.50 -0.01
CA TYR A 120 5.51 12.15 0.01
C TYR A 120 5.02 11.39 1.24
N TYR A 121 4.64 10.13 1.02
CA TYR A 121 4.19 9.17 2.02
C TYR A 121 5.27 8.13 2.30
N TYR A 122 5.12 7.40 3.40
CA TYR A 122 5.89 6.18 3.65
C TYR A 122 5.99 5.30 2.38
N PRO A 123 7.19 4.79 2.02
CA PRO A 123 8.48 4.89 2.73
C PRO A 123 9.35 6.07 2.29
N TYR A 124 8.83 6.96 1.45
CA TYR A 124 9.55 8.12 0.94
C TYR A 124 9.47 9.28 1.94
N PHE A 125 10.48 10.14 1.95
CA PHE A 125 10.53 11.30 2.81
C PHE A 125 11.30 12.43 2.13
N THR A 126 11.08 13.67 2.58
CA THR A 126 11.86 14.80 2.12
C THR A 126 12.89 15.24 3.15
N TYR A 127 14.02 15.77 2.67
CA TYR A 127 15.07 16.35 3.52
C TYR A 127 15.73 17.54 2.81
N THR A 128 16.36 18.42 3.58
CA THR A 128 17.10 19.60 3.07
C THR A 128 18.58 19.44 3.36
N VAL A 129 19.44 19.90 2.45
CA VAL A 129 20.89 19.79 2.61
C VAL A 129 21.46 21.11 3.12
N GLN A 130 22.04 21.10 4.33
CA GLN A 130 22.80 22.23 4.84
C GLN A 130 24.19 22.21 4.22
N LEU A 131 24.58 23.30 3.55
CA LEU A 131 25.87 23.44 2.88
C LEU A 131 26.90 24.14 3.75
N ASP A 132 26.46 25.11 4.55
CA ASP A 132 27.35 25.94 5.37
C ASP A 132 26.61 26.50 6.59
N THR A 133 27.32 27.27 7.42
CA THR A 133 26.79 28.05 8.53
C THR A 133 27.35 29.46 8.46
N LYS A 134 26.49 30.48 8.54
CA LYS A 134 26.90 31.88 8.53
C LYS A 134 26.50 32.60 9.81
N LYS A 135 27.26 33.62 10.20
CA LYS A 135 26.91 34.53 11.31
C LYS A 135 25.92 35.61 10.83
N VAL A 136 24.77 35.72 11.48
CA VAL A 136 23.82 36.84 11.31
C VAL A 136 23.47 37.39 12.68
N ASN A 137 23.77 38.68 12.92
CA ASN A 137 23.57 39.34 14.22
C ASN A 137 24.18 38.53 15.40
N GLY A 138 25.38 37.98 15.20
CA GLY A 138 26.09 37.17 16.20
C GLY A 138 25.59 35.73 16.38
N LYS A 139 24.48 35.34 15.72
CA LYS A 139 23.93 33.97 15.78
C LYS A 139 24.34 33.16 14.56
N ASP A 140 24.61 31.88 14.77
CA ASP A 140 24.86 30.93 13.70
C ASP A 140 23.56 30.55 12.99
N VAL A 141 23.54 30.72 11.67
CA VAL A 141 22.38 30.45 10.82
C VAL A 141 22.81 29.46 9.74
N ALA A 142 22.10 28.33 9.67
CA ALA A 142 22.33 27.32 8.64
C ALA A 142 22.04 27.86 7.24
N VAL A 143 22.95 27.57 6.30
CA VAL A 143 22.79 27.88 4.87
C VAL A 143 22.46 26.57 4.16
N TYR A 144 21.31 26.53 3.48
CA TYR A 144 20.83 25.33 2.78
C TYR A 144 21.02 25.45 1.28
N ASP A 145 21.14 24.30 0.60
CA ASP A 145 20.97 24.25 -0.84
C ASP A 145 19.61 24.83 -1.22
N SER A 146 19.58 25.62 -2.28
CA SER A 146 18.46 26.48 -2.62
C SER A 146 17.82 26.05 -3.93
N ILE A 147 16.49 26.15 -3.99
CA ILE A 147 15.77 26.10 -5.25
C ILE A 147 15.71 27.52 -5.83
N TYR A 148 15.92 27.63 -7.14
CA TYR A 148 15.97 28.90 -7.85
C TYR A 148 14.75 29.07 -8.76
N LYS A 149 14.30 30.32 -8.87
CA LYS A 149 13.30 30.77 -9.84
C LYS A 149 13.79 32.05 -10.51
N ASN A 150 13.92 32.04 -11.82
CA ASN A 150 14.46 33.16 -12.62
C ASN A 150 15.80 33.69 -12.06
N GLY A 151 16.70 32.77 -11.68
CA GLY A 151 18.03 33.11 -11.14
C GLY A 151 18.05 33.62 -9.70
N LYS A 152 16.91 33.67 -9.00
CA LYS A 152 16.84 34.04 -7.57
C LYS A 152 16.56 32.82 -6.69
N ALA A 153 17.27 32.69 -5.57
CA ALA A 153 16.96 31.68 -4.57
C ALA A 153 15.61 32.00 -3.90
N VAL A 154 14.70 31.03 -3.86
CA VAL A 154 13.32 31.24 -3.36
C VAL A 154 12.94 30.38 -2.17
N ALA A 155 13.59 29.23 -1.97
CA ALA A 155 13.39 28.37 -0.79
C ALA A 155 14.57 27.41 -0.62
N ALA A 156 14.64 26.73 0.54
CA ALA A 156 15.51 25.56 0.68
C ALA A 156 15.02 24.44 -0.24
N LYS A 157 15.94 23.84 -1.00
CA LYS A 157 15.64 22.73 -1.88
C LYS A 157 15.35 21.48 -1.07
N GLN A 158 14.23 20.83 -1.37
CA GLN A 158 13.90 19.53 -0.84
C GLN A 158 14.42 18.44 -1.77
N TYR A 159 15.02 17.42 -1.15
CA TYR A 159 15.44 16.18 -1.76
C TYR A 159 14.50 15.06 -1.33
N VAL A 160 14.34 14.06 -2.19
CA VAL A 160 13.56 12.87 -1.85
C VAL A 160 14.51 11.78 -1.39
N GLY A 161 14.23 11.22 -0.21
CA GLY A 161 14.79 9.97 0.29
C GLY A 161 13.74 8.86 0.26
N ARG A 162 14.21 7.62 0.34
CA ARG A 162 13.40 6.41 0.49
C ARG A 162 14.06 5.56 1.58
N LEU A 163 13.31 4.77 2.33
CA LEU A 163 13.96 3.77 3.19
C LEU A 163 14.94 2.90 2.40
N PRO A 164 16.13 2.60 2.94
CA PRO A 164 17.16 1.83 2.24
C PRO A 164 16.88 0.33 2.38
N TYR A 165 15.83 -0.17 1.71
CA TYR A 165 15.41 -1.58 1.80
C TYR A 165 16.54 -2.57 1.56
N GLU A 166 17.42 -2.25 0.61
CA GLU A 166 18.61 -3.03 0.27
C GLU A 166 19.67 -3.11 1.38
N LYS A 167 19.51 -2.38 2.49
CA LYS A 167 20.40 -2.39 3.65
C LYS A 167 19.81 -3.10 4.86
N PHE A 168 18.51 -3.37 4.87
CA PHE A 168 17.88 -4.10 5.97
C PHE A 168 18.22 -5.60 5.89
N LYS A 169 18.39 -6.22 7.05
CA LYS A 169 18.54 -7.68 7.14
C LYS A 169 17.30 -8.41 6.65
N ASP A 170 16.13 -7.86 6.97
CA ASP A 170 14.83 -8.29 6.47
C ASP A 170 14.13 -7.08 5.83
N PRO A 171 14.06 -7.01 4.49
CA PRO A 171 13.43 -5.89 3.81
C PRO A 171 11.90 -5.89 3.96
N THR A 172 11.28 -6.99 4.43
CA THR A 172 9.84 -7.04 4.73
C THR A 172 9.50 -6.44 6.10
N ASN A 173 10.52 -6.18 6.93
CA ASN A 173 10.37 -5.56 8.24
C ASN A 173 11.55 -4.60 8.52
N PRO A 174 11.49 -3.36 7.97
CA PRO A 174 12.54 -2.36 8.14
C PRO A 174 13.00 -2.14 9.59
N ASP A 175 14.29 -2.37 9.84
CA ASP A 175 14.90 -2.33 11.18
C ASP A 175 15.07 -0.89 11.69
N LEU A 176 14.25 -0.50 12.68
CA LEU A 176 14.34 0.80 13.35
C LEU A 176 15.66 0.99 14.11
N ASN A 177 16.21 -0.08 14.70
CA ASN A 177 17.48 -0.01 15.40
C ASN A 177 18.63 0.29 14.43
N TYR A 178 18.64 -0.33 13.26
CA TYR A 178 19.58 0.03 12.19
C TYR A 178 19.47 1.52 11.83
N LEU A 179 18.26 2.02 11.58
CA LEU A 179 18.05 3.43 11.21
C LEU A 179 18.51 4.42 12.28
N ASN A 180 18.20 4.16 13.54
CA ASN A 180 18.51 5.04 14.66
C ASN A 180 20.02 5.13 14.95
N ASN A 181 20.78 4.06 14.63
CA ASN A 181 22.21 3.97 14.89
C ASN A 181 23.10 4.28 13.68
N LEU A 182 22.52 4.83 12.59
CA LEU A 182 23.32 5.29 11.46
C LEU A 182 24.30 6.40 11.87
N ASN A 183 25.57 6.24 11.46
CA ASN A 183 26.64 7.19 11.80
C ASN A 183 26.74 8.32 10.76
N GLU A 184 26.83 9.57 11.23
CA GLU A 184 27.07 10.79 10.44
C GLU A 184 28.57 11.13 10.29
N ALA A 185 29.43 10.10 10.22
CA ALA A 185 30.90 10.21 10.28
C ALA A 185 31.55 11.21 9.30
N ASP A 186 32.79 11.59 9.64
CA ASP A 186 33.68 12.40 8.82
C ASP A 186 33.99 11.74 7.47
N GLY A 187 34.10 12.56 6.41
CA GLY A 187 34.30 12.10 5.03
C GLY A 187 33.02 11.96 4.19
N LYS A 188 31.83 11.98 4.80
CA LYS A 188 30.55 12.02 4.06
C LYS A 188 30.26 13.42 3.50
N THR A 189 29.66 13.46 2.32
CA THR A 189 29.16 14.70 1.69
C THR A 189 28.05 15.33 2.54
N PRO A 190 27.80 16.65 2.41
CA PRO A 190 26.68 17.31 3.09
C PRO A 190 25.33 16.65 2.82
N GLN A 191 25.12 16.14 1.60
CA GLN A 191 23.88 15.46 1.22
C GLN A 191 23.72 14.11 1.92
N GLU A 192 24.79 13.29 1.99
CA GLU A 192 24.75 12.01 2.70
C GLU A 192 24.49 12.20 4.20
N LYS A 193 25.14 13.20 4.81
CA LYS A 193 24.89 13.57 6.22
C LYS A 193 23.42 13.96 6.43
N ALA A 194 22.87 14.80 5.56
CA ALA A 194 21.47 15.22 5.65
C ALA A 194 20.49 14.04 5.46
N TYR A 195 20.77 13.13 4.53
CA TYR A 195 19.98 11.92 4.32
C TYR A 195 19.99 10.99 5.53
N ILE A 196 21.17 10.74 6.12
CA ILE A 196 21.30 9.93 7.34
C ILE A 196 20.57 10.57 8.51
N LYS A 197 20.71 11.88 8.69
CA LYS A 197 19.99 12.62 9.73
C LYS A 197 18.47 12.49 9.55
N ALA A 198 17.98 12.53 8.30
CA ALA A 198 16.58 12.31 8.01
C ALA A 198 16.14 10.87 8.32
N LEU A 199 16.95 9.85 7.99
CA LEU A 199 16.70 8.45 8.33
C LEU A 199 16.58 8.22 9.84
N LYS A 200 17.48 8.81 10.63
CA LYS A 200 17.40 8.76 12.11
C LYS A 200 16.13 9.39 12.68
N GLY A 201 15.51 10.30 11.93
CA GLY A 201 14.24 10.93 12.30
C GLY A 201 12.99 10.17 11.85
N ILE A 202 13.13 9.05 11.14
CA ILE A 202 12.00 8.34 10.53
C ILE A 202 11.07 7.71 11.55
N GLN A 203 11.59 7.11 12.62
CA GLN A 203 10.74 6.55 13.69
C GLN A 203 9.77 7.62 14.22
N LYS A 204 10.31 8.80 14.55
CA LYS A 204 9.50 9.92 15.03
C LYS A 204 8.44 10.34 14.01
N LYS A 205 8.80 10.33 12.73
CA LYS A 205 7.92 10.76 11.64
C LYS A 205 6.80 9.76 11.33
N TYR A 206 7.07 8.46 11.40
CA TYR A 206 6.18 7.41 10.88
C TYR A 206 5.62 6.43 11.91
N ALA A 207 6.12 6.47 13.15
CA ALA A 207 5.60 5.68 14.27
C ALA A 207 5.12 6.55 15.46
N GLU A 208 5.76 7.69 15.72
CA GLU A 208 5.50 8.48 16.94
C GLU A 208 4.81 9.82 16.67
N SER A 209 3.95 9.87 15.65
CA SER A 209 3.18 11.08 15.34
C SER A 209 1.87 10.76 14.63
N GLY A 210 0.89 11.67 14.76
CA GLY A 210 -0.36 11.65 13.99
C GLY A 210 -0.21 12.12 12.54
N ASN A 211 0.97 11.93 11.95
CA ASN A 211 1.29 12.40 10.62
C ASN A 211 0.54 11.57 9.57
N GLN A 212 -0.36 12.21 8.82
CA GLN A 212 -1.13 11.55 7.75
C GLN A 212 -0.25 10.94 6.65
N MET A 213 1.02 11.36 6.57
CA MET A 213 1.96 10.86 5.57
C MET A 213 2.70 9.59 6.03
N ALA A 214 2.38 9.07 7.22
CA ALA A 214 2.97 7.86 7.77
C ALA A 214 2.47 6.55 7.13
N TRP A 215 1.53 6.64 6.18
CA TRP A 215 0.97 5.50 5.46
C TRP A 215 0.82 5.81 3.98
N PRO A 216 1.17 4.88 3.07
CA PRO A 216 0.82 5.02 1.67
C PRO A 216 -0.71 5.05 1.48
N ALA A 217 -1.18 5.71 0.43
CA ALA A 217 -2.57 5.63 -0.02
C ALA A 217 -2.78 4.45 -0.99
N HIS A 218 -4.02 4.10 -1.29
CA HIS A 218 -4.35 3.10 -2.31
C HIS A 218 -4.39 3.74 -3.70
N MET A 219 -3.42 3.42 -4.55
CA MET A 219 -3.31 3.94 -5.92
C MET A 219 -4.39 3.36 -6.84
N LYS A 220 -4.79 2.09 -6.67
CA LYS A 220 -5.88 1.47 -7.45
C LYS A 220 -7.19 2.27 -7.41
N LEU A 221 -7.44 2.96 -6.30
CA LEU A 221 -8.64 3.76 -6.05
C LEU A 221 -8.41 5.26 -6.25
N TYR A 222 -7.19 5.67 -6.63
CA TYR A 222 -6.80 7.06 -6.81
C TYR A 222 -7.22 7.55 -8.20
N ASP A 223 -8.09 8.55 -8.23
CA ASP A 223 -8.55 9.23 -9.44
C ASP A 223 -7.95 10.64 -9.48
N PRO A 224 -6.89 10.89 -10.27
CA PRO A 224 -6.25 12.19 -10.35
C PRO A 224 -7.17 13.26 -10.95
N ASN A 225 -8.29 12.87 -11.57
CA ASN A 225 -9.25 13.74 -12.25
C ASN A 225 -10.57 13.88 -11.48
N GLN A 226 -10.70 13.31 -10.28
CA GLN A 226 -11.94 13.25 -9.49
C GLN A 226 -12.77 14.53 -9.55
N GLN A 227 -14.09 14.39 -9.77
CA GLN A 227 -15.04 15.50 -9.81
C GLN A 227 -15.90 15.55 -8.55
N GLY A 228 -15.77 16.61 -7.74
CA GLY A 228 -16.54 16.74 -6.51
C GLY A 228 -16.24 15.57 -5.57
N THR A 229 -17.22 14.70 -5.31
CA THR A 229 -17.01 13.45 -4.54
C THR A 229 -17.04 12.18 -5.39
N SER A 230 -17.23 12.31 -6.70
CA SER A 230 -17.38 11.22 -7.66
C SER A 230 -16.06 10.87 -8.32
N SER A 231 -15.78 9.57 -8.39
CA SER A 231 -14.61 8.97 -9.04
C SER A 231 -14.96 8.44 -10.43
N HIS A 232 -14.03 8.57 -11.38
CA HIS A 232 -14.08 7.99 -12.72
C HIS A 232 -13.70 6.50 -12.74
N LYS A 233 -13.26 5.93 -11.60
CA LYS A 233 -12.89 4.52 -11.50
C LYS A 233 -14.12 3.62 -11.55
N ASN A 234 -14.03 2.53 -12.29
CA ASN A 234 -14.90 1.36 -12.15
C ASN A 234 -14.34 0.38 -11.12
N LEU A 235 -15.16 -0.54 -10.64
CA LEU A 235 -14.75 -1.51 -9.63
C LEU A 235 -14.81 -2.93 -10.21
N MET A 236 -13.65 -3.55 -10.39
CA MET A 236 -13.56 -4.98 -10.67
C MET A 236 -13.87 -5.74 -9.37
N VAL A 237 -14.91 -6.57 -9.39
CA VAL A 237 -15.34 -7.37 -8.24
C VAL A 237 -14.67 -8.74 -8.28
N TYR A 238 -14.49 -9.30 -9.47
CA TYR A 238 -13.80 -10.55 -9.69
C TYR A 238 -13.11 -10.50 -11.05
N ARG A 239 -11.86 -10.95 -11.10
CA ARG A 239 -11.02 -10.84 -12.29
C ARG A 239 -10.17 -12.08 -12.51
N TYR A 240 -9.65 -12.22 -13.73
CA TYR A 240 -9.01 -13.45 -14.20
C TYR A 240 -7.80 -13.86 -13.38
N ALA A 241 -6.99 -12.93 -12.86
CA ALA A 241 -5.89 -13.31 -11.96
C ALA A 241 -6.38 -13.95 -10.65
N GLU A 242 -7.49 -13.47 -10.07
CA GLU A 242 -8.09 -14.10 -8.89
C GLU A 242 -8.56 -15.51 -9.22
N MET A 243 -9.19 -15.71 -10.39
CA MET A 243 -9.57 -17.04 -10.86
C MET A 243 -8.36 -17.97 -11.02
N LEU A 244 -7.26 -17.50 -11.63
CA LEU A 244 -6.05 -18.28 -11.82
C LEU A 244 -5.44 -18.71 -10.48
N LEU A 245 -5.37 -17.80 -9.50
CA LEU A 245 -4.84 -18.09 -8.17
C LEU A 245 -5.76 -19.05 -7.39
N LEU A 246 -7.09 -18.91 -7.49
CA LEU A 246 -8.04 -19.85 -6.88
C LEU A 246 -7.95 -21.24 -7.53
N MET A 247 -7.85 -21.29 -8.86
CA MET A 247 -7.66 -22.53 -9.61
C MET A 247 -6.35 -23.21 -9.22
N ALA A 248 -5.25 -22.46 -9.10
CA ALA A 248 -3.97 -22.96 -8.63
C ALA A 248 -4.08 -23.53 -7.20
N ASP A 249 -4.78 -22.84 -6.30
CA ASP A 249 -4.99 -23.30 -4.93
C ASP A 249 -5.71 -24.65 -4.90
N VAL A 250 -6.79 -24.78 -5.69
CA VAL A 250 -7.53 -26.04 -5.82
C VAL A 250 -6.66 -27.18 -6.35
N TYR A 251 -5.86 -26.95 -7.40
CA TYR A 251 -4.95 -27.99 -7.91
C TYR A 251 -3.92 -28.43 -6.89
N ASN A 252 -3.33 -27.47 -6.17
CA ASN A 252 -2.39 -27.78 -5.11
C ASN A 252 -3.06 -28.60 -4.00
N GLU A 253 -4.31 -28.26 -3.64
CA GLU A 253 -5.09 -29.03 -2.67
C GLU A 253 -5.38 -30.46 -3.13
N LEU A 254 -5.62 -30.66 -4.43
CA LEU A 254 -5.80 -31.98 -5.06
C LEU A 254 -4.49 -32.75 -5.28
N GLY A 255 -3.33 -32.18 -4.93
CA GLY A 255 -2.02 -32.82 -5.02
C GLY A 255 -1.29 -32.59 -6.35
N ASP A 256 -1.86 -31.80 -7.27
CA ASP A 256 -1.19 -31.38 -8.50
C ASP A 256 -0.46 -30.05 -8.29
N THR A 257 0.57 -30.10 -7.43
CA THR A 257 1.41 -28.94 -7.09
C THR A 257 2.13 -28.37 -8.31
N GLN A 258 2.46 -29.20 -9.30
CA GLN A 258 3.08 -28.72 -10.53
C GLN A 258 2.11 -27.84 -11.33
N LYS A 259 0.88 -28.30 -11.55
CA LYS A 259 -0.13 -27.51 -12.26
C LYS A 259 -0.45 -26.19 -11.55
N ALA A 260 -0.48 -26.20 -10.22
CA ALA A 260 -0.66 -25.00 -9.41
C ALA A 260 0.44 -23.96 -9.68
N ILE A 261 1.71 -24.39 -9.70
CA ILE A 261 2.85 -23.51 -9.97
C ILE A 261 2.79 -22.94 -11.39
N GLU A 262 2.40 -23.74 -12.37
CA GLU A 262 2.24 -23.29 -13.77
C GLU A 262 1.18 -22.18 -13.91
N LEU A 263 0.04 -22.33 -13.24
CA LEU A 263 -1.05 -21.33 -13.24
C LEU A 263 -0.63 -20.03 -12.54
N VAL A 264 0.06 -20.14 -11.40
CA VAL A 264 0.58 -18.97 -10.68
C VAL A 264 1.60 -18.22 -11.53
N GLU A 265 2.49 -18.92 -12.24
CA GLU A 265 3.50 -18.28 -13.09
C GLU A 265 2.87 -17.39 -14.16
N GLU A 266 1.64 -17.63 -14.61
CA GLU A 266 0.96 -16.70 -15.52
C GLU A 266 0.78 -15.31 -14.91
N VAL A 267 0.34 -15.25 -13.64
CA VAL A 267 0.16 -14.00 -12.88
C VAL A 267 1.51 -13.35 -12.58
N LEU A 268 2.49 -14.12 -12.09
CA LEU A 268 3.82 -13.61 -11.77
C LEU A 268 4.55 -13.08 -13.00
N LYS A 269 4.46 -13.79 -14.13
CA LYS A 269 5.05 -13.38 -15.40
C LYS A 269 4.42 -12.11 -15.93
N ARG A 270 3.10 -11.93 -15.79
CA ARG A 270 2.44 -10.67 -16.14
C ARG A 270 2.95 -9.54 -15.26
N ALA A 271 2.99 -9.74 -13.95
CA ALA A 271 3.51 -8.73 -13.02
C ALA A 271 4.94 -8.32 -13.40
N ARG A 272 5.84 -9.30 -13.55
CA ARG A 272 7.25 -9.10 -13.91
C ARG A 272 7.44 -8.33 -15.22
N LYS A 273 6.52 -8.50 -16.19
CA LYS A 273 6.58 -7.86 -17.52
C LYS A 273 5.77 -6.57 -17.64
N SER A 274 5.03 -6.17 -16.60
CA SER A 274 4.25 -4.93 -16.62
C SER A 274 5.17 -3.70 -16.66
N ALA A 275 4.69 -2.63 -17.28
CA ALA A 275 5.43 -1.37 -17.37
C ALA A 275 5.82 -0.82 -15.98
N GLY A 276 7.01 -0.23 -15.88
CA GLY A 276 7.55 0.33 -14.63
C GLY A 276 8.31 -0.66 -13.73
N GLY A 277 8.33 -1.94 -14.10
CA GLY A 277 9.05 -2.99 -13.38
C GLY A 277 10.52 -3.08 -13.77
N ASN A 278 11.31 -3.79 -12.96
CA ASN A 278 12.71 -4.10 -13.29
C ASN A 278 12.88 -5.37 -14.15
N GLY A 279 11.78 -6.08 -14.45
CA GLY A 279 11.82 -7.34 -15.21
C GLY A 279 12.37 -8.55 -14.45
N VAL A 280 12.68 -8.40 -13.16
CA VAL A 280 13.30 -9.44 -12.33
C VAL A 280 12.27 -10.08 -11.40
N GLU A 281 11.55 -9.26 -10.64
CA GLU A 281 10.55 -9.73 -9.67
C GLU A 281 9.11 -9.46 -10.16
N PRO A 282 8.14 -10.30 -9.77
CA PRO A 282 8.31 -11.56 -9.03
C PRO A 282 8.92 -12.68 -9.89
N LYS A 283 9.85 -13.46 -9.32
CA LYS A 283 10.43 -14.65 -9.97
C LYS A 283 9.44 -15.82 -10.05
N ALA A 284 9.63 -16.65 -11.07
CA ALA A 284 8.96 -17.95 -11.15
C ALA A 284 9.29 -18.80 -9.92
N TRP A 285 8.29 -19.50 -9.39
CA TRP A 285 8.48 -20.37 -8.26
C TRP A 285 9.20 -21.66 -8.65
N SER A 286 9.96 -22.22 -7.71
CA SER A 286 10.64 -23.50 -7.92
C SER A 286 9.61 -24.63 -8.02
N PRO A 287 9.73 -25.54 -9.00
CA PRO A 287 8.85 -26.71 -9.11
C PRO A 287 9.12 -27.76 -8.01
N GLN A 288 10.11 -27.55 -7.14
CA GLN A 288 10.43 -28.42 -6.01
C GLN A 288 9.75 -28.00 -4.70
N LEU A 289 8.93 -26.96 -4.72
CA LEU A 289 8.18 -26.55 -3.54
C LEU A 289 7.19 -27.65 -3.12
N THR A 290 7.04 -27.84 -1.81
CA THR A 290 6.04 -28.75 -1.26
C THR A 290 4.63 -28.18 -1.41
N LYS A 291 3.62 -29.05 -1.29
CA LYS A 291 2.21 -28.64 -1.24
C LYS A 291 1.96 -27.51 -0.24
N ASP A 292 2.47 -27.65 0.99
CA ASP A 292 2.28 -26.63 2.03
C ASP A 292 2.97 -25.30 1.70
N GLN A 293 4.18 -25.35 1.13
CA GLN A 293 4.89 -24.16 0.67
C GLN A 293 4.13 -23.44 -0.45
N VAL A 294 3.56 -24.18 -1.40
CA VAL A 294 2.74 -23.61 -2.47
C VAL A 294 1.43 -23.03 -1.92
N SER A 295 0.77 -23.72 -1.00
CA SER A 295 -0.47 -23.25 -0.35
C SER A 295 -0.27 -21.91 0.35
N GLU A 296 0.87 -21.74 1.03
CA GLU A 296 1.22 -20.48 1.69
C GLU A 296 1.63 -19.38 0.72
N LYS A 297 2.44 -19.69 -0.28
CA LYS A 297 2.82 -18.70 -1.28
C LYS A 297 1.62 -18.21 -2.08
N ILE A 298 0.66 -19.07 -2.43
CA ILE A 298 -0.59 -18.67 -3.10
C ILE A 298 -1.39 -17.71 -2.21
N TYR A 299 -1.51 -18.02 -0.91
CA TYR A 299 -2.20 -17.16 0.05
C TYR A 299 -1.63 -15.73 0.05
N PHE A 300 -0.30 -15.58 0.12
CA PHE A 300 0.32 -14.25 0.08
C PHE A 300 0.29 -13.62 -1.32
N GLU A 301 0.32 -14.40 -2.39
CA GLU A 301 0.20 -13.87 -3.75
C GLU A 301 -1.17 -13.23 -4.00
N PHE A 302 -2.25 -13.77 -3.40
CA PHE A 302 -3.55 -13.08 -3.39
C PHE A 302 -3.43 -11.70 -2.75
N LEU A 303 -2.73 -11.59 -1.62
CA LEU A 303 -2.57 -10.32 -0.91
C LEU A 303 -1.76 -9.31 -1.72
N PHE A 304 -0.74 -9.74 -2.49
CA PHE A 304 0.02 -8.83 -3.36
C PHE A 304 -0.74 -8.42 -4.62
N GLU A 305 -1.41 -9.37 -5.25
CA GLU A 305 -2.14 -9.15 -6.51
C GLU A 305 -3.39 -8.29 -6.27
N LEU A 306 -4.12 -8.55 -5.18
CA LEU A 306 -5.45 -7.99 -4.93
C LEU A 306 -5.50 -6.93 -3.83
N ASP A 307 -4.37 -6.47 -3.28
CA ASP A 307 -4.36 -5.43 -2.23
C ASP A 307 -5.22 -4.22 -2.65
N GLY A 308 -6.18 -3.83 -1.80
CA GLY A 308 -7.09 -2.73 -2.04
C GLY A 308 -8.28 -3.04 -2.96
N GLU A 309 -8.48 -4.30 -3.36
CA GLU A 309 -9.63 -4.76 -4.15
C GLU A 309 -10.72 -5.40 -3.27
N PRO A 310 -11.98 -5.52 -3.75
CA PRO A 310 -13.12 -5.93 -2.93
C PRO A 310 -12.98 -7.29 -2.24
N SER A 311 -12.34 -8.27 -2.88
CA SER A 311 -12.21 -9.65 -2.38
C SER A 311 -11.24 -9.82 -1.21
N MET A 312 -10.53 -8.75 -0.80
CA MET A 312 -9.51 -8.83 0.25
C MET A 312 -10.07 -9.21 1.62
N TYR A 313 -11.32 -8.87 1.94
CA TYR A 313 -11.90 -9.24 3.23
C TYR A 313 -12.03 -10.76 3.37
N GLU A 314 -12.55 -11.39 2.32
CA GLU A 314 -12.80 -12.83 2.22
C GLU A 314 -11.50 -13.61 2.04
N LEU A 315 -10.63 -13.20 1.11
CA LEU A 315 -9.39 -13.91 0.80
C LEU A 315 -8.41 -13.96 1.98
N LEU A 316 -8.39 -12.92 2.82
CA LEU A 316 -7.60 -12.93 4.05
C LEU A 316 -8.06 -14.01 5.05
N ARG A 317 -9.33 -14.42 4.99
CA ARG A 317 -10.01 -15.31 5.94
C ARG A 317 -10.28 -16.71 5.41
N ILE A 318 -10.27 -16.90 4.09
CA ILE A 318 -10.76 -18.11 3.43
C ILE A 318 -10.05 -19.39 3.88
N LYS A 319 -8.78 -19.29 4.28
CA LYS A 319 -7.96 -20.41 4.77
C LYS A 319 -7.94 -20.56 6.30
N GLY A 320 -8.93 -19.99 6.99
CA GLY A 320 -9.13 -20.21 8.42
C GLY A 320 -8.10 -19.52 9.32
N THR A 321 -8.06 -19.96 10.59
CA THR A 321 -7.30 -19.28 11.64
C THR A 321 -5.78 -19.35 11.45
N GLU A 322 -5.26 -20.43 10.87
CA GLU A 322 -3.82 -20.59 10.63
C GLU A 322 -3.28 -19.48 9.71
N TYR A 323 -3.89 -19.30 8.55
CA TYR A 323 -3.44 -18.31 7.56
C TYR A 323 -3.78 -16.88 7.98
N LEU A 324 -4.95 -16.66 8.58
CA LEU A 324 -5.28 -15.37 9.19
C LEU A 324 -4.21 -14.98 10.23
N LYS A 325 -3.75 -15.93 11.06
CA LYS A 325 -2.68 -15.69 12.02
C LYS A 325 -1.39 -15.29 11.32
N LYS A 326 -0.97 -16.00 10.27
CA LYS A 326 0.23 -15.66 9.49
C LYS A 326 0.17 -14.22 8.96
N ALA A 327 -0.95 -13.81 8.35
CA ALA A 327 -1.11 -12.44 7.85
C ALA A 327 -1.08 -11.38 8.96
N LEU A 328 -1.81 -11.61 10.07
CA LEU A 328 -1.82 -10.65 11.19
C LEU A 328 -0.48 -10.59 11.93
N GLN A 329 0.30 -11.67 11.92
CA GLN A 329 1.66 -11.70 12.47
C GLN A 329 2.62 -10.80 11.71
N TYR A 330 2.50 -10.67 10.37
CA TYR A 330 3.30 -9.70 9.62
C TYR A 330 3.09 -8.27 10.15
N HIS A 331 1.83 -7.88 10.39
CA HIS A 331 1.52 -6.58 10.97
C HIS A 331 2.01 -6.45 12.42
N ASN A 332 1.73 -7.44 13.27
CA ASN A 332 2.08 -7.38 14.69
C ASN A 332 3.60 -7.44 14.95
N ASN A 333 4.35 -8.13 14.08
CA ASN A 333 5.80 -8.24 14.21
C ASN A 333 6.56 -7.04 13.60
N HIS A 334 5.88 -6.21 12.83
CA HIS A 334 6.47 -5.07 12.14
C HIS A 334 7.01 -4.01 13.12
N GLU A 335 8.26 -3.59 12.94
CA GLU A 335 8.98 -2.72 13.88
C GLU A 335 8.30 -1.35 14.03
N PHE A 336 7.85 -0.74 12.93
CA PHE A 336 7.10 0.52 13.02
C PHE A 336 5.74 0.35 13.69
N THR A 337 5.09 -0.81 13.54
CA THR A 337 3.79 -1.08 14.19
C THR A 337 3.98 -1.18 15.70
N LYS A 338 5.00 -1.91 16.16
CA LYS A 338 5.34 -2.02 17.58
C LYS A 338 5.68 -0.66 18.20
N ALA A 339 6.50 0.14 17.51
CA ALA A 339 6.82 1.50 17.94
C ALA A 339 5.57 2.40 17.99
N SER A 340 4.69 2.28 17.00
CA SER A 340 3.41 3.01 16.95
C SER A 340 2.47 2.63 18.09
N ASP A 341 2.38 1.36 18.45
CA ASP A 341 1.56 0.84 19.54
C ASP A 341 2.09 1.30 20.91
N ALA A 342 3.41 1.27 21.10
CA ALA A 342 4.06 1.80 22.31
C ALA A 342 3.82 3.31 22.47
N TYR A 343 3.92 4.07 21.38
CA TYR A 343 3.57 5.49 21.37
C TYR A 343 2.09 5.71 21.67
N TYR A 344 1.18 4.97 21.01
CA TYR A 344 -0.26 5.06 21.22
C TYR A 344 -0.66 4.90 22.70
N LYS A 345 -0.02 4.00 23.43
CA LYS A 345 -0.32 3.73 24.85
C LYS A 345 0.02 4.91 25.77
N THR A 346 1.00 5.74 25.42
CA THR A 346 1.51 6.83 26.27
C THR A 346 1.13 8.22 25.78
N ALA A 347 0.91 8.40 24.48
CA ALA A 347 0.63 9.70 23.88
C ALA A 347 -0.85 10.11 24.01
N ALA A 348 -1.11 11.42 24.11
CA ALA A 348 -2.46 11.96 24.00
C ALA A 348 -3.02 11.80 22.57
N GLN A 349 -2.14 11.84 21.57
CA GLN A 349 -2.49 11.65 20.17
C GLN A 349 -2.63 10.16 19.83
N LYS A 350 -3.73 9.78 19.20
CA LYS A 350 -4.10 8.36 18.99
C LYS A 350 -4.11 7.90 17.52
N TRP A 351 -3.66 8.74 16.59
CA TRP A 351 -3.59 8.43 15.15
C TRP A 351 -2.28 7.71 14.81
N THR A 352 -2.12 6.45 15.21
CA THR A 352 -0.96 5.59 14.89
C THR A 352 -1.40 4.14 14.69
N ASP A 353 -0.52 3.30 14.13
CA ASP A 353 -0.79 1.86 14.02
C ASP A 353 -0.89 1.21 15.41
N ARG A 354 -1.66 0.12 15.50
CA ARG A 354 -1.84 -0.66 16.73
C ARG A 354 -1.66 -2.14 16.46
N LEU A 355 -1.26 -2.88 17.48
CA LEU A 355 -1.22 -4.33 17.39
C LEU A 355 -2.63 -4.91 17.40
N TYR A 356 -2.89 -5.88 16.52
CA TYR A 356 -4.10 -6.69 16.61
C TYR A 356 -4.05 -7.53 17.88
N ASN A 357 -5.12 -7.43 18.67
CA ASN A 357 -5.27 -8.09 19.98
C ASN A 357 -4.05 -7.93 20.91
N GLU A 358 -3.46 -6.73 20.95
CA GLU A 358 -2.28 -6.43 21.78
C GLU A 358 -1.07 -7.34 21.48
N GLY A 359 -1.02 -7.92 20.28
CA GLY A 359 0.01 -8.88 19.87
C GLY A 359 -0.37 -10.34 20.11
N ASN A 360 -1.42 -10.62 20.89
CA ASN A 360 -1.81 -11.96 21.29
C ASN A 360 -2.87 -12.57 20.37
N LEU A 361 -2.45 -13.16 19.24
CA LEU A 361 -3.36 -13.77 18.27
C LEU A 361 -3.78 -15.19 18.72
N THR A 362 -4.64 -15.27 19.75
CA THR A 362 -5.20 -16.51 20.28
C THR A 362 -6.16 -17.17 19.28
N GLU A 363 -6.38 -18.48 19.44
CA GLU A 363 -7.32 -19.21 18.58
C GLU A 363 -8.74 -18.61 18.65
N ASP A 364 -9.21 -18.26 19.84
CA ASP A 364 -10.54 -17.66 20.01
C ASP A 364 -10.63 -16.28 19.36
N PHE A 365 -9.59 -15.45 19.46
CA PHE A 365 -9.54 -14.16 18.77
C PHE A 365 -9.62 -14.37 17.25
N LEU A 366 -8.86 -15.33 16.71
CA LEU A 366 -8.84 -15.61 15.28
C LEU A 366 -10.19 -16.16 14.81
N LYS A 367 -10.76 -17.15 15.51
CA LYS A 367 -12.07 -17.73 15.21
C LYS A 367 -13.17 -16.68 15.20
N LYS A 368 -13.21 -15.80 16.20
CA LYS A 368 -14.16 -14.69 16.26
C LYS A 368 -14.05 -13.78 15.03
N ASN A 369 -12.82 -13.48 14.61
CA ASN A 369 -12.57 -12.54 13.52
C ASN A 369 -12.62 -13.16 12.11
N LEU A 370 -12.93 -14.46 11.97
CA LEU A 370 -13.27 -15.07 10.68
C LEU A 370 -14.63 -14.63 10.15
N LEU A 371 -15.56 -14.25 11.04
CA LEU A 371 -16.94 -13.88 10.69
C LEU A 371 -17.30 -12.50 11.26
N LEU A 372 -18.27 -11.85 10.62
CA LEU A 372 -18.93 -10.65 11.16
C LEU A 372 -20.03 -11.06 12.15
N PRO A 373 -20.37 -10.25 13.16
CA PRO A 373 -21.54 -10.52 14.00
C PRO A 373 -22.83 -10.50 13.17
N ILE A 374 -23.79 -11.34 13.55
CA ILE A 374 -25.18 -11.15 13.15
C ILE A 374 -25.68 -9.86 13.81
N PRO A 375 -26.25 -8.90 13.07
CA PRO A 375 -26.74 -7.65 13.64
C PRO A 375 -27.81 -7.89 14.70
N ASP A 376 -27.73 -7.18 15.83
CA ASP A 376 -28.69 -7.33 16.94
C ASP A 376 -30.13 -7.10 16.49
N THR A 377 -30.36 -6.16 15.57
CA THR A 377 -31.70 -5.90 15.01
C THR A 377 -32.28 -7.10 14.26
N GLU A 378 -31.43 -7.92 13.62
CA GLU A 378 -31.88 -9.14 12.95
C GLU A 378 -32.16 -10.24 13.97
N ARG A 379 -31.33 -10.36 15.02
CA ARG A 379 -31.53 -11.32 16.12
C ARG A 379 -32.82 -11.05 16.88
N ASP A 380 -33.11 -9.78 17.17
CA ASP A 380 -34.32 -9.37 17.88
C ASP A 380 -35.59 -9.61 17.05
N ALA A 381 -35.49 -9.47 15.73
CA ALA A 381 -36.62 -9.62 14.82
C ALA A 381 -36.90 -11.09 14.42
N ASN A 382 -35.87 -11.94 14.45
CA ASN A 382 -35.95 -13.32 13.96
C ASN A 382 -35.77 -14.33 15.10
N PRO A 383 -36.88 -14.87 15.66
CA PRO A 383 -36.81 -15.80 16.78
C PRO A 383 -36.14 -17.15 16.44
N GLY A 384 -35.87 -17.43 15.16
CA GLY A 384 -35.09 -18.59 14.72
C GLY A 384 -33.59 -18.45 14.94
N ILE A 385 -33.09 -17.24 15.19
CA ILE A 385 -31.68 -16.97 15.48
C ILE A 385 -31.48 -16.99 16.99
N THR A 386 -30.99 -18.11 17.52
CA THR A 386 -30.83 -18.30 18.97
C THR A 386 -29.44 -17.89 19.47
N ASP A 387 -28.42 -17.91 18.60
CA ASP A 387 -27.03 -17.62 18.94
C ASP A 387 -26.39 -16.70 17.89
N ASN A 388 -25.29 -16.02 18.26
CA ASN A 388 -24.46 -15.25 17.34
C ASN A 388 -23.27 -16.08 16.83
N ASN A 389 -22.53 -15.54 15.86
CA ASN A 389 -21.25 -16.10 15.45
C ASN A 389 -20.27 -16.14 16.63
N PHE A 390 -19.36 -17.12 16.62
CA PHE A 390 -18.44 -17.40 17.72
C PHE A 390 -17.80 -16.12 18.30
N GLY A 391 -17.99 -15.89 19.60
CA GLY A 391 -17.37 -14.79 20.34
C GLY A 391 -18.05 -13.42 20.23
N TYR A 392 -19.20 -13.30 19.56
CA TYR A 392 -20.02 -12.08 19.50
C TYR A 392 -21.24 -12.11 20.41
#